data_AF-A0A538KF83-F1
#
_entry.id   AF-A0A538KF83-F1
#
_cell.length_a   1.000
_cell.length_b   1.000
_cell.length_c   1.000
_cell.angle_alpha   90.00
_cell.angle_beta   90.00
_cell.angle_gamma   90.00
#
_symmetry.space_group_name_H-M   'P 1'
#
loop_
_entity.id
_entity.type
_entity.pdbx_description
1 polymer ?
#
loop_
_entity_poly.entity_id
_entity_poly.type
_entity_poly.pdbx_seq_one_letter_code
_entity_poly.pdbx_strand_id
1 'polypeptide(L)'
;MAAHGLDLDLLAASLRADASDLNAFVESLAIKLEQAVPSRVRVLRRRSALTGPKRVRRISLDLGDRRLELSFDAGALETSCSRLSGGIVLKRETVDTDAWLTAVGEALSAEAQRSETTRQALERLLIR
;
A
#
# COMPACT_ATOMS: atom_id res chain seq x y z
N MET A 1 12.70 3.22 19.24
CA MET A 1 11.49 2.54 18.72
C MET A 1 10.33 3.52 18.76
N ALA A 2 9.45 3.51 17.74
CA ALA A 2 8.28 4.38 17.54
C ALA A 2 8.47 5.74 16.82
N ALA A 3 9.24 5.79 15.72
CA ALA A 3 9.31 6.96 14.83
C ALA A 3 8.47 6.85 13.54
N HIS A 4 7.70 5.78 13.34
CA HIS A 4 7.04 5.50 12.03
C HIS A 4 5.59 6.00 11.92
N GLY A 5 4.91 6.29 13.04
CA GLY A 5 3.54 6.83 13.01
C GLY A 5 3.48 8.31 12.66
N LEU A 6 4.46 9.09 13.15
CA LEU A 6 4.49 10.54 12.94
C LEU A 6 4.74 10.93 11.46
N ASP A 7 5.50 10.11 10.71
CA ASP A 7 5.71 10.31 9.27
C ASP A 7 4.40 10.09 8.50
N LEU A 8 3.60 9.09 8.89
CA LEU A 8 2.33 8.78 8.24
C LEU A 8 1.26 9.84 8.55
N ASP A 9 1.16 10.31 9.79
CA ASP A 9 0.25 11.41 10.17
C ASP A 9 0.64 12.74 9.51
N LEU A 10 1.95 13.03 9.39
CA LEU A 10 2.43 14.22 8.69
C LEU A 10 2.17 14.15 7.17
N LEU A 11 2.32 12.95 6.59
CA LEU A 11 1.94 12.68 5.20
C LEU A 11 0.42 12.84 5.00
N ALA A 12 -0.40 12.35 5.95
CA ALA A 12 -1.85 12.50 5.94
C ALA A 12 -2.31 13.95 6.12
N ALA A 13 -1.58 14.74 6.91
CA ALA A 13 -1.82 16.18 7.08
C ALA A 13 -1.47 16.99 5.81
N SER A 14 -0.35 16.67 5.15
CA SER A 14 0.04 17.30 3.87
C SER A 14 -0.92 16.93 2.73
N LEU A 15 -1.45 15.71 2.75
CA LEU A 15 -2.46 15.17 1.83
C LEU A 15 -3.78 15.97 1.80
N ARG A 16 -4.14 16.59 2.92
CA ARG A 16 -5.39 17.36 3.07
C ARG A 16 -5.27 18.78 2.51
N ALA A 17 -4.05 19.24 2.17
CA ALA A 17 -3.79 20.64 1.80
C ALA A 17 -3.90 20.93 0.29
N ASP A 18 -3.62 19.99 -0.63
CA ASP A 18 -3.53 20.32 -2.07
C ASP A 18 -4.04 19.22 -3.01
N ALA A 19 -5.08 19.52 -3.80
CA ALA A 19 -5.64 18.61 -4.80
C ALA A 19 -4.69 18.29 -5.98
N SER A 20 -3.66 19.12 -6.22
CA SER A 20 -2.56 18.80 -7.17
C SER A 20 -1.58 17.76 -6.62
N ASP A 21 -1.55 17.57 -5.30
CA ASP A 21 -0.57 16.73 -4.61
C ASP A 21 -1.00 15.26 -4.55
N LEU A 22 -2.29 14.94 -4.78
CA LEU A 22 -2.79 13.57 -4.76
C LEU A 22 -2.09 12.67 -5.79
N ASN A 23 -1.77 13.19 -6.99
CA ASN A 23 -1.00 12.44 -7.98
C ASN A 23 0.43 12.13 -7.51
N ALA A 24 1.12 13.15 -6.97
CA ALA A 24 2.48 13.00 -6.47
C ALA A 24 2.53 12.08 -5.25
N PHE A 25 1.50 12.16 -4.40
CA PHE A 25 1.29 11.26 -3.28
C PHE A 25 1.12 9.81 -3.73
N VAL A 26 0.20 9.52 -4.65
CA VAL A 26 -0.06 8.15 -5.11
C VAL A 26 1.18 7.56 -5.79
N GLU A 27 1.93 8.35 -6.56
CA GLU A 27 3.22 7.93 -7.13
C GLU A 27 4.26 7.62 -6.04
N SER A 28 4.43 8.52 -5.06
CA SER A 28 5.39 8.33 -3.97
C SER A 28 5.03 7.13 -3.10
N LEU A 29 3.76 6.95 -2.78
CA LEU A 29 3.23 5.81 -2.05
C LEU A 29 3.48 4.50 -2.80
N ALA A 30 3.21 4.48 -4.12
CA ALA A 30 3.50 3.32 -4.95
C ALA A 30 4.98 2.93 -4.91
N ILE A 31 5.89 3.91 -5.04
CA ILE A 31 7.34 3.68 -4.98
C ILE A 31 7.74 3.12 -3.61
N LYS A 32 7.26 3.72 -2.51
CA LYS A 32 7.54 3.26 -1.14
C LYS A 32 7.04 1.82 -0.93
N LEU A 33 5.84 1.49 -1.39
CA LEU A 33 5.27 0.14 -1.26
C LEU A 33 6.00 -0.89 -2.12
N GLU A 34 6.39 -0.53 -3.35
CA GLU A 34 7.20 -1.39 -4.24
C GLU A 34 8.57 -1.71 -3.63
N GLN A 35 9.17 -0.77 -2.90
CA GLN A 35 10.43 -1.01 -2.19
C GLN A 35 10.25 -1.83 -0.91
N ALA A 36 9.18 -1.58 -0.15
CA ALA A 36 8.93 -2.25 1.13
C ALA A 36 8.47 -3.71 0.96
N VAL A 37 7.57 -3.97 0.00
CA VAL A 37 6.89 -5.27 -0.16
C VAL A 37 6.71 -5.66 -1.63
N PRO A 38 7.80 -5.80 -2.41
CA PRO A 38 7.75 -5.99 -3.87
C PRO A 38 6.96 -7.23 -4.31
N SER A 39 6.91 -8.29 -3.48
CA SER A 39 6.20 -9.53 -3.78
C SER A 39 4.69 -9.47 -3.52
N ARG A 40 4.21 -8.44 -2.81
CA ARG A 40 2.81 -8.32 -2.36
C ARG A 40 2.10 -7.09 -2.89
N VAL A 41 2.83 -6.12 -3.45
CA VAL A 41 2.22 -4.95 -4.07
C VAL A 41 2.14 -5.11 -5.59
N ARG A 42 1.04 -4.67 -6.16
CA ARG A 42 0.81 -4.56 -7.59
C ARG A 42 0.38 -3.14 -7.93
N VAL A 43 1.20 -2.45 -8.71
CA VAL A 43 0.92 -1.08 -9.14
C VAL A 43 0.55 -1.07 -10.62
N LEU A 44 -0.68 -0.65 -10.92
CA LEU A 44 -1.14 -0.45 -12.29
C LEU A 44 -0.84 0.98 -12.72
N ARG A 45 0.09 1.13 -13.66
CA ARG A 45 0.41 2.43 -14.29
C ARG A 45 -0.16 2.48 -15.71
N ARG A 46 -0.99 3.48 -16.01
CA ARG A 46 -1.59 3.68 -17.34
C ARG A 46 -1.41 5.12 -17.82
N ARG A 47 -1.44 5.28 -19.15
CA ARG A 47 -1.44 6.59 -19.82
C ARG A 47 -2.89 7.07 -19.92
N SER A 48 -3.14 8.34 -19.63
CA SER A 48 -4.48 8.94 -19.79
C SER A 48 -4.83 9.25 -21.25
N ALA A 49 -3.83 9.36 -22.12
CA ALA A 49 -3.96 9.68 -23.55
C ALA A 49 -2.94 8.87 -24.39
N LEU A 50 -3.09 8.90 -25.73
CA LEU A 50 -2.17 8.24 -26.68
C LEU A 50 -0.71 8.68 -26.49
N THR A 51 -0.51 9.95 -26.14
CA THR A 51 0.79 10.56 -25.82
C THR A 51 0.73 11.18 -24.43
N GLY A 52 1.45 10.59 -23.47
CA GLY A 52 1.48 11.08 -22.08
C GLY A 52 2.25 10.16 -21.13
N PRO A 53 2.68 10.69 -19.97
CA PRO A 53 3.38 9.90 -18.97
C PRO A 53 2.46 8.80 -18.41
N LYS A 54 3.03 7.63 -18.12
CA LYS A 54 2.31 6.59 -17.37
C LYS A 54 2.18 7.09 -15.93
N ARG A 55 0.94 7.15 -15.42
CA ARG A 55 0.65 7.51 -14.04
C ARG A 55 0.06 6.32 -13.29
N VAL A 56 0.29 6.25 -11.99
CA VAL A 56 -0.35 5.25 -11.13
C VAL A 56 -1.86 5.46 -11.14
N ARG A 57 -2.60 4.40 -11.48
CA ARG A 57 -4.06 4.35 -11.49
C ARG A 57 -4.62 3.45 -10.40
N ARG A 58 -3.86 2.44 -10.02
CA ARG A 58 -4.26 1.51 -8.98
C ARG A 58 -3.06 0.97 -8.24
N ILE A 59 -3.18 0.86 -6.94
CA ILE A 59 -2.26 0.14 -6.07
C ILE A 59 -3.08 -0.96 -5.41
N SER A 60 -2.66 -2.21 -5.54
CA SER A 60 -3.26 -3.36 -4.88
C SER A 60 -2.20 -4.01 -3.99
N LEU A 61 -2.50 -4.17 -2.71
CA LEU A 61 -1.63 -4.83 -1.74
C LEU A 61 -2.29 -6.12 -1.28
N ASP A 62 -1.59 -7.24 -1.48
CA ASP A 62 -2.04 -8.59 -1.17
C ASP A 62 -1.47 -9.09 0.17
N LEU A 63 -2.36 -9.23 1.15
CA LEU A 63 -2.02 -9.70 2.50
C LEU A 63 -2.30 -11.19 2.71
N GLY A 64 -2.95 -11.84 1.74
CA GLY A 64 -3.32 -13.25 1.75
C GLY A 64 -4.80 -13.46 2.08
N ASP A 65 -5.24 -13.01 3.26
CA ASP A 65 -6.65 -13.04 3.70
C ASP A 65 -7.39 -11.74 3.38
N ARG A 66 -6.66 -10.69 2.99
CA ARG A 66 -7.19 -9.38 2.63
C ARG A 66 -6.40 -8.79 1.47
N ARG A 67 -7.08 -7.95 0.71
CA ARG A 67 -6.49 -7.13 -0.35
C ARG A 67 -6.92 -5.68 -0.14
N LEU A 68 -5.93 -4.82 0.05
CA LEU A 68 -6.12 -3.39 0.15
C LEU A 68 -5.93 -2.79 -1.23
N GLU A 69 -6.88 -2.00 -1.71
CA GLU A 69 -6.80 -1.38 -3.02
C GLU A 69 -7.05 0.11 -2.94
N LEU A 70 -6.21 0.87 -3.63
CA LEU A 70 -6.35 2.29 -3.85
C LEU A 70 -6.45 2.51 -5.35
N SER A 71 -7.49 3.19 -5.80
CA SER A 71 -7.69 3.59 -7.19
C SER A 71 -7.69 5.11 -7.27
N PHE A 72 -7.02 5.65 -8.29
CA PHE A 72 -6.97 7.08 -8.54
C PHE A 72 -7.39 7.36 -9.99
N ASP A 73 -8.61 7.86 -10.15
CA ASP A 73 -9.21 8.15 -11.45
C ASP A 73 -9.85 9.54 -11.47
N ALA A 74 -9.72 10.24 -12.60
CA ALA A 74 -10.26 11.59 -12.80
C ALA A 74 -10.02 12.63 -11.66
N GLY A 75 -8.99 12.46 -10.83
CA GLY A 75 -8.71 13.33 -9.67
C GLY A 75 -9.39 12.89 -8.36
N ALA A 76 -10.17 11.82 -8.39
CA ALA A 76 -10.77 11.18 -7.24
C ALA A 76 -9.92 9.99 -6.76
N LEU A 77 -9.72 9.94 -5.45
CA LEU A 77 -9.08 8.82 -4.77
C LEU A 77 -10.15 7.93 -4.16
N GLU A 78 -10.17 6.66 -4.52
CA GLU A 78 -11.06 5.67 -3.94
C GLU A 78 -10.25 4.55 -3.29
N THR A 79 -10.50 4.30 -2.01
CA THR A 79 -9.85 3.24 -1.25
C THR A 79 -10.85 2.15 -0.90
N SER A 80 -10.41 0.90 -0.96
CA SER A 80 -11.25 -0.26 -0.67
C SER A 80 -10.46 -1.38 -0.03
N CYS A 81 -11.13 -2.13 0.83
CA CYS A 81 -10.62 -3.33 1.46
C CYS A 81 -11.46 -4.52 1.00
N SER A 82 -10.79 -5.54 0.46
CA SER A 82 -11.42 -6.78 0.05
C SER A 82 -10.97 -7.91 0.97
N ARG A 83 -11.91 -8.64 1.57
CA ARG A 83 -11.59 -9.86 2.30
C ARG A 83 -11.51 -11.04 1.33
N LEU A 84 -10.43 -11.78 1.40
CA LEU A 84 -10.15 -12.96 0.59
C LEU A 84 -10.28 -14.22 1.45
N SER A 85 -10.84 -15.28 0.89
CA SER A 85 -10.75 -16.63 1.45
C SER A 85 -10.44 -17.61 0.32
N GLY A 86 -9.34 -18.35 0.45
CA GLY A 86 -8.88 -19.28 -0.59
C GLY A 86 -8.59 -18.62 -1.94
N GLY A 87 -8.26 -17.32 -1.98
CA GLY A 87 -8.02 -16.57 -3.22
C GLY A 87 -9.28 -15.97 -3.89
N ILE A 88 -10.47 -16.18 -3.31
CA ILE A 88 -11.73 -15.61 -3.81
C ILE A 88 -12.11 -14.39 -2.96
N VAL A 89 -12.51 -13.29 -3.61
CA VAL A 89 -13.03 -12.08 -2.93
C VAL A 89 -14.40 -12.38 -2.35
N LEU A 90 -14.49 -12.43 -1.03
CA LEU A 90 -15.74 -12.62 -0.29
C LEU A 90 -16.55 -11.33 -0.22
N LYS A 91 -15.88 -10.23 0.11
CA LYS A 91 -16.51 -8.94 0.34
C LYS A 91 -15.53 -7.83 -0.01
N ARG A 92 -15.99 -6.85 -0.77
CA ARG A 92 -15.28 -5.60 -1.07
C ARG A 92 -16.03 -4.47 -0.38
N GLU A 93 -15.33 -3.70 0.41
CA GLU A 93 -15.88 -2.55 1.13
C GLU A 93 -15.05 -1.32 0.78
N THR A 94 -15.71 -0.26 0.32
CA THR A 94 -15.08 1.05 0.20
C THR A 94 -14.85 1.58 1.60
N VAL A 95 -13.64 2.07 1.86
CA VAL A 95 -13.22 2.59 3.16
C VAL A 95 -12.59 3.95 2.96
N ASP A 96 -12.64 4.79 3.98
CA ASP A 96 -11.95 6.08 3.95
C ASP A 96 -10.43 5.90 3.82
N THR A 97 -9.77 6.91 3.27
CA THR A 97 -8.34 6.88 3.00
C THR A 97 -7.52 6.74 4.28
N ASP A 98 -7.89 7.41 5.37
CA ASP A 98 -7.23 7.28 6.68
C ASP A 98 -7.30 5.84 7.23
N ALA A 99 -8.47 5.21 7.14
CA ALA A 99 -8.67 3.82 7.57
C ALA A 99 -7.85 2.85 6.70
N TRP A 100 -7.77 3.12 5.39
CA TRP A 100 -6.95 2.34 4.47
C TRP A 100 -5.45 2.49 4.78
N LEU A 101 -4.96 3.71 5.03
CA LEU A 101 -3.56 3.97 5.37
C LEU A 101 -3.16 3.30 6.69
N THR A 102 -4.05 3.32 7.68
CA THR A 102 -3.86 2.61 8.95
C THR A 102 -3.70 1.11 8.71
N ALA A 103 -4.59 0.51 7.91
CA ALA A 103 -4.51 -0.91 7.57
C ALA A 103 -3.23 -1.27 6.78
N VAL A 104 -2.74 -0.38 5.91
CA VAL A 104 -1.44 -0.55 5.24
C VAL A 104 -0.29 -0.51 6.25
N GLY A 105 -0.30 0.43 7.20
CA GLY A 105 0.73 0.52 8.23
C GLY A 105 0.81 -0.73 9.11
N GLU A 106 -0.34 -1.26 9.53
CA GLU A 106 -0.44 -2.52 10.27
C GLU A 106 0.11 -3.70 9.45
N ALA A 107 -0.27 -3.77 8.18
CA ALA A 107 0.17 -4.83 7.28
C ALA A 107 1.70 -4.82 7.05
N LEU A 108 2.28 -3.65 6.84
CA LEU A 108 3.73 -3.49 6.66
C LEU A 108 4.48 -3.85 7.96
N SER A 109 3.95 -3.45 9.11
CA SER A 109 4.54 -3.79 10.41
C SER A 109 4.52 -5.31 10.65
N ALA A 110 3.42 -5.98 10.32
CA ALA A 110 3.31 -7.43 10.41
C ALA A 110 4.27 -8.14 9.45
N GLU A 111 4.48 -7.62 8.23
CA GLU A 111 5.43 -8.19 7.27
C GLU A 111 6.89 -7.98 7.69
N ALA A 112 7.23 -6.82 8.25
CA ALA A 112 8.55 -6.56 8.81
C ALA A 112 8.88 -7.55 9.94
N GLN A 113 7.93 -7.77 10.87
CA GLN A 113 8.08 -8.73 11.96
C GLN A 113 8.27 -10.17 11.45
N ARG A 114 7.48 -10.57 10.43
CA ARG A 114 7.63 -11.88 9.76
C ARG A 114 9.00 -12.03 9.12
N SER A 115 9.43 -11.02 8.36
CA SER A 115 10.73 -11.03 7.67
C SER A 115 11.90 -11.11 8.65
N GLU A 116 11.84 -10.37 9.74
CA GLU A 116 12.85 -10.44 10.81
C GLU A 116 12.88 -11.83 11.46
N THR A 117 11.71 -12.39 11.79
CA THR A 117 11.61 -13.73 12.36
C THR A 117 12.18 -14.79 11.41
N THR A 118 11.87 -14.70 10.11
CA THR A 118 12.41 -15.58 9.07
C THR A 118 13.92 -15.46 8.96
N ARG A 119 14.47 -14.24 8.96
CA ARG A 119 15.92 -14.00 8.95
C ARG A 119 16.59 -14.61 10.18
N GLN A 120 16.05 -14.38 11.37
CA GLN A 120 16.58 -14.96 12.62
C GLN A 120 16.52 -16.49 12.62
N ALA A 121 15.45 -17.09 12.09
CA ALA A 121 15.33 -18.54 11.96
C ALA A 121 16.37 -19.12 10.98
N LEU A 122 16.64 -18.43 9.87
CA LEU A 122 17.67 -18.82 8.91
C LEU A 122 19.07 -18.72 9.50
N GLU A 123 19.38 -17.65 10.25
CA GLU A 123 20.65 -17.51 10.96
C GLU A 123 20.88 -18.66 11.95
N ARG A 124 19.84 -19.07 12.69
CA ARG A 124 19.92 -20.22 13.61
C ARG A 124 20.17 -21.57 12.90
N LEU A 125 19.76 -21.71 11.64
CA LEU A 125 19.98 -22.92 10.85
C LEU A 125 21.38 -22.97 10.22
N LEU A 126 21.98 -21.82 9.93
CA LEU A 126 23.30 -21.70 9.28
C LEU A 126 24.49 -21.70 10.27
N ILE A 127 24.23 -21.50 11.56
CA ILE A 127 25.25 -21.52 12.64
C ILE A 127 25.38 -22.94 13.25
N ARG A 128 24.83 -23.96 12.58
CA ARG A 128 25.02 -25.37 12.91
C ARG A 128 25.89 -26.04 11.86
#